data_AF-A0A822GC86-F1
#
_entry.id   AF-A0A822GC86-F1
#
_cell.length_a   1.000
_cell.length_b   1.000
_cell.length_c   1.000
_cell.angle_alpha   90.00
_cell.angle_beta   90.00
_cell.angle_gamma   90.00
#
_symmetry.space_group_name_H-M   'P 1'
#
loop_
_entity.id
_entity.type
_entity.pdbx_description
1 polymer ?
#
loop_
_entity_poly.entity_id
_entity_poly.type
_entity_poly.pdbx_seq_one_letter_code
_entity_poly.pdbx_strand_id
1 'polypeptide(L)' 'AQEEVILYNSDGYRALLDLKYGRMGGGYAIPEFGLAYVRDIRFFCEDTDECRLADMMVSACYCMAAAELYPNPRQKD' A
#
# COMPACT_ATOMS: atom_id res chain seq x y z
N ALA A 1 7.79 -3.05 -12.20
CA ALA A 1 8.55 -1.96 -11.53
C ALA A 1 8.70 -2.26 -10.03
N GLN A 2 9.63 -1.62 -9.32
CA GLN A 2 9.86 -1.86 -7.89
C GLN A 2 8.59 -1.65 -7.02
N GLU A 3 7.78 -0.66 -7.37
CA GLU A 3 6.50 -0.38 -6.72
C GLU A 3 5.47 -1.50 -6.89
N GLU A 4 5.38 -2.10 -8.09
CA GLU A 4 4.47 -3.22 -8.36
C GLU A 4 4.83 -4.43 -7.49
N VAL A 5 6.12 -4.71 -7.28
CA VAL A 5 6.58 -5.80 -6.41
C VAL A 5 6.19 -5.54 -4.95
N ILE A 6 6.33 -4.29 -4.50
CA ILE A 6 5.93 -3.88 -3.14
C ILE A 6 4.42 -4.04 -2.94
N LEU A 7 3.61 -3.56 -3.88
CA LEU A 7 2.15 -3.63 -3.80
C LEU A 7 1.63 -5.08 -3.95
N TYR A 8 2.28 -5.89 -4.77
CA TYR A 8 1.95 -7.31 -4.95
C TYR A 8 2.26 -8.15 -3.71
N ASN A 9 3.35 -7.84 -3.00
CA ASN A 9 3.80 -8.58 -1.82
C ASN A 9 3.44 -7.91 -0.49
N SER A 10 2.46 -7.00 -0.48
CA SER A 10 1.99 -6.40 0.75
C SER A 10 0.49 -6.19 0.75
N ASP A 11 -0.05 -5.75 1.90
CA ASP A 11 -1.38 -5.18 1.97
C ASP A 11 -1.45 -3.67 1.65
N GLY A 12 -0.33 -3.10 1.17
CA GLY A 12 -0.20 -1.69 0.84
C GLY A 12 -1.24 -1.18 -0.17
N TYR A 13 -1.64 -1.98 -1.15
CA TYR A 13 -2.68 -1.61 -2.11
C TYR A 13 -4.01 -1.25 -1.41
N ARG A 14 -4.48 -2.11 -0.50
CA ARG A 14 -5.73 -1.90 0.24
C ARG A 14 -5.63 -0.66 1.13
N ALA A 15 -4.49 -0.47 1.79
CA ALA A 15 -4.26 0.67 2.64
C ALA A 15 -4.25 2.01 1.86
N LEU A 16 -3.73 2.02 0.62
CA LEU A 16 -3.81 3.19 -0.26
C LEU A 16 -5.23 3.50 -0.72
N LEU A 17 -6.03 2.47 -1.03
CA LEU A 17 -7.45 2.66 -1.34
C LEU A 17 -8.22 3.19 -0.13
N ASP A 18 -7.94 2.67 1.06
CA ASP A 18 -8.59 3.16 2.29
C ASP A 18 -8.19 4.60 2.60
N LEU A 19 -6.94 4.99 2.32
CA LEU A 19 -6.51 6.38 2.41
C LEU A 19 -7.24 7.28 1.40
N LYS A 20 -7.33 6.85 0.13
CA LYS A 20 -8.08 7.53 -0.96
C LYS A 20 -9.54 7.79 -0.59
N TYR A 21 -10.21 6.80 0.00
CA TYR A 21 -11.64 6.86 0.31
C TYR A 21 -11.93 7.30 1.75
N GLY A 22 -10.92 7.77 2.50
CA GLY A 22 -11.10 8.27 3.88
C GLY A 22 -11.55 7.19 4.87
N ARG A 23 -11.21 5.92 4.62
CA ARG A 23 -11.58 4.74 5.41
C ARG A 23 -10.47 4.26 6.34
N MET A 24 -9.29 4.86 6.30
CA MET A 24 -8.12 4.39 7.03
C MET A 24 -7.98 5.03 8.43
N GLY A 25 -7.62 4.22 9.44
CA GLY A 25 -7.30 4.67 10.80
C GLY A 25 -5.79 4.84 11.10
N GLY A 26 -4.91 4.82 10.09
CA GLY A 26 -3.47 4.64 10.30
C GLY A 26 -2.51 5.31 9.30
N GLY A 27 -2.93 6.27 8.50
CA GLY A 27 -2.05 6.96 7.54
C GLY A 27 -2.44 8.42 7.34
N TYR A 28 -1.57 9.20 6.69
CA TYR A 28 -1.83 10.59 6.34
C TYR A 28 -1.15 10.98 5.02
N ALA A 29 -1.79 11.87 4.26
CA ALA A 29 -1.17 12.51 3.11
C ALA A 29 -0.17 13.59 3.58
N ILE A 30 0.91 13.76 2.82
CA ILE A 30 1.92 14.81 3.00
C ILE A 30 1.94 15.66 1.72
N PRO A 31 0.99 16.59 1.55
CA PRO A 31 0.76 17.30 0.30
C PRO A 31 1.98 18.07 -0.20
N GLU A 32 2.79 18.61 0.72
CA GLU A 32 3.96 19.43 0.43
C GLU A 32 5.02 18.69 -0.39
N PHE A 33 5.08 17.36 -0.24
CA PHE A 33 6.01 16.50 -0.95
C PHE A 33 5.32 15.60 -1.98
N GLY A 34 3.98 15.71 -2.11
CA GLY A 34 3.20 14.79 -2.93
C GLY A 34 3.38 13.34 -2.48
N LEU A 35 3.37 13.08 -1.16
CA LEU A 35 3.56 11.75 -0.58
C LEU A 35 2.35 11.33 0.26
N ALA A 36 2.27 10.04 0.56
CA ALA A 36 1.42 9.50 1.61
C ALA A 36 2.24 8.57 2.51
N TYR A 37 1.97 8.65 3.81
CA TYR A 37 2.52 7.75 4.81
C TYR A 37 1.42 6.81 5.30
N VAL A 38 1.76 5.53 5.40
CA VAL A 38 0.82 4.45 5.71
C VAL A 38 1.48 3.53 6.73
N ARG A 39 0.83 3.34 7.89
CA ARG A 39 1.38 2.51 8.97
C ARG A 39 0.96 1.06 8.88
N ASP A 40 1.75 0.22 9.56
CA ASP A 40 1.42 -1.16 9.87
C ASP A 40 1.08 -2.00 8.62
N ILE A 41 1.78 -1.75 7.52
CA ILE A 41 1.65 -2.54 6.28
C ILE A 41 2.26 -3.91 6.51
N ARG A 42 1.51 -4.95 6.16
CA ARG A 42 1.98 -6.34 6.15
C ARG A 42 2.66 -6.63 4.84
N PHE A 43 3.92 -7.02 4.91
CA PHE A 43 4.70 -7.56 3.81
C PHE A 43 4.75 -9.08 3.93
N PHE A 44 4.43 -9.77 2.84
CA PHE A 44 4.42 -11.22 2.73
C PHE A 44 5.65 -11.66 1.94
N CYS A 45 6.42 -12.60 2.48
CA CYS A 45 7.46 -13.25 1.72
C CYS A 45 6.83 -14.25 0.73
N GLU A 46 7.26 -14.29 -0.53
CA GLU A 46 6.68 -15.23 -1.51
C GLU A 46 7.06 -16.68 -1.20
N ASP A 47 8.29 -16.89 -0.71
CA ASP A 47 8.89 -18.20 -0.52
C ASP A 47 8.66 -18.80 0.89
N THR A 48 8.06 -18.03 1.80
CA THR A 48 7.79 -18.45 3.18
C THR A 48 6.44 -17.93 3.65
N ASP A 49 5.86 -18.54 4.68
CA ASP A 49 4.67 -17.99 5.36
C ASP A 49 5.01 -16.83 6.31
N GLU A 50 6.21 -16.25 6.22
CA GLU A 50 6.61 -15.12 7.05
C GLU A 50 5.91 -13.83 6.63
N CYS A 51 5.43 -13.10 7.64
CA CYS A 51 4.85 -11.78 7.50
C CYS A 51 5.63 -10.77 8.35
N ARG A 52 5.93 -9.60 7.78
CA ARG A 52 6.61 -8.50 8.46
C ARG A 52 5.76 -7.24 8.43
N LEU A 53 5.72 -6.52 9.54
CA LEU A 53 5.09 -5.20 9.61
C LEU A 53 6.14 -4.13 9.32
N ALA A 54 5.80 -3.19 8.45
CA ALA A 54 6.58 -1.99 8.22
C ALA A 54 5.67 -0.81 7.86
N ASP A 55 6.15 0.40 8.10
CA ASP A 55 5.51 1.59 7.57
C ASP A 55 5.97 1.83 6.12
N MET A 56 5.08 2.38 5.30
CA MET A 56 5.31 2.65 3.89
C MET A 56 5.15 4.13 3.58
N MET A 57 6.09 4.69 2.83
CA MET A 57 5.96 5.99 2.19
C MET A 57 5.77 5.79 0.69
N VAL A 58 4.70 6.34 0.13
CA VAL A 58 4.41 6.27 -1.31
C VAL A 58 4.25 7.64 -1.92
N SER A 59 4.51 7.72 -3.22
CA SER A 59 4.24 8.92 -3.98
C SER A 59 2.73 9.09 -4.22
N ALA A 60 2.15 10.17 -3.69
CA ALA A 60 0.73 10.49 -3.82
C ALA A 60 0.33 10.84 -5.27
N CYS A 61 1.28 11.20 -6.13
CA CYS A 61 1.00 11.45 -7.55
C CYS A 61 0.75 10.18 -8.39
N TYR A 62 1.06 8.99 -7.86
CA TYR A 62 0.78 7.69 -8.49
C TYR A 62 -0.40 6.93 -7.84
N CYS A 63 -0.67 7.23 -6.57
CA CYS A 63 -1.39 6.38 -5.62
C CYS A 63 -2.86 6.07 -5.93
N MET A 64 -3.58 6.86 -6.74
CA MET A 64 -5.04 6.64 -6.89
C MET A 64 -5.45 5.97 -8.20
N ALA A 65 -4.62 6.00 -9.24
CA ALA A 65 -4.91 5.40 -10.54
C ALA A 65 -4.22 4.03 -10.70
N ALA A 66 -2.99 3.87 -10.22
CA ALA A 66 -2.29 2.57 -10.25
C ALA A 66 -2.85 1.58 -9.22
N ALA A 67 -3.38 2.08 -8.10
CA ALA A 67 -4.09 1.29 -7.11
C ALA A 67 -5.45 0.76 -7.59
N GLU A 68 -5.79 0.81 -8.88
CA GLU A 68 -6.91 0.06 -9.45
C GLU A 68 -6.41 -0.99 -10.48
N LEU A 69 -5.13 -0.94 -10.87
CA LEU A 69 -4.54 -1.76 -11.92
C LEU A 69 -3.85 -3.02 -11.40
N TYR A 70 -3.51 -3.07 -10.10
CA TYR A 70 -2.73 -4.16 -9.51
C TYR A 70 -3.39 -4.74 -8.25
N PRO A 71 -4.60 -5.32 -8.36
CA PRO A 71 -5.20 -6.02 -7.24
C PRO A 71 -4.31 -7.19 -6.84
N ASN A 72 -3.89 -7.24 -5.57
CA ASN A 72 -3.20 -8.41 -5.04
C ASN A 72 -4.18 -9.59 -4.99
N PRO A 73 -3.94 -10.71 -5.70
CA PRO A 73 -4.85 -11.84 -5.76
C PRO A 73 -5.06 -12.55 -4.41
N ARG A 74 -4.19 -12.30 -3.42
CA ARG A 74 -4.32 -12.80 -2.03
C ARG A 74 -5.13 -11.86 -1.14
N GLN A 75 -5.39 -10.62 -1.55
CA GLN A 75 -6.17 -9.64 -0.80
C GLN A 75 -7.67 -9.63 -1.16
N LYS A 76 -8.21 -10.80 -1.50
CA LYS A 76 -9.65 -10.94 -1.72
C LYS A 76 -10.38 -10.85 -0.38
N ASP A 77 -11.21 -9.81 -0.26
CA ASP A 77 -12.46 -9.91 0.48
C ASP A 77 -13.51 -10.61 -0.41
#